data_AF-A0A521Q605-F1
#
_entry.id   AF-A0A521Q605-F1
#
_cell.length_a   1.000
_cell.length_b   1.000
_cell.length_c   1.000
_cell.angle_alpha   90.00
_cell.angle_beta   90.00
_cell.angle_gamma   90.00
#
_symmetry.space_group_name_H-M   'P 1'
#
loop_
_entity.id
_entity.type
_entity.pdbx_description
1 polymer ?
#
loop_
_entity_poly.entity_id
_entity_poly.type
_entity_poly.pdbx_seq_one_letter_code
_entity_poly.pdbx_strand_id
1 'polypeptide(L)'
;MLGLIVCGVGGRMGGAVVRLVQQSKGVKLAGAVDRHESARIGRDVGEVVGAGRLGVVVSGRIEPLLKRNVAIIDFTNPKASLGYLRIAAK
;
A
#
# COMPACT_ATOMS: atom_id res chain seq x y z
N MET A 1 -6.21 15.89 -4.01
CA MET A 1 -5.45 14.71 -4.47
C MET A 1 -5.70 13.56 -3.50
N LEU A 2 -6.28 12.45 -3.98
CA LEU A 2 -6.64 11.28 -3.15
C LEU A 2 -5.39 10.44 -2.83
N GLY A 3 -5.21 10.06 -1.56
CA GLY A 3 -4.13 9.17 -1.17
C GLY A 3 -4.50 7.70 -1.37
N LEU A 4 -3.60 6.90 -1.94
CA LEU A 4 -3.82 5.46 -2.12
C LEU A 4 -2.90 4.68 -1.18
N ILE A 5 -3.49 3.79 -0.39
CA ILE A 5 -2.79 2.81 0.43
C ILE A 5 -2.87 1.48 -0.31
N VAL A 6 -1.71 0.94 -0.69
CA VAL A 6 -1.65 -0.34 -1.45
C VAL A 6 -1.33 -1.47 -0.49
N CYS A 7 -2.25 -2.42 -0.34
CA CYS A 7 -2.07 -3.61 0.48
C CYS A 7 -1.55 -4.78 -0.37
N GLY A 8 -0.63 -5.57 0.18
CA GLY A 8 0.01 -6.67 -0.55
C GLY A 8 1.07 -6.18 -1.53
N VAL A 9 1.82 -5.14 -1.15
CA VAL A 9 2.70 -4.41 -2.08
C VAL A 9 3.86 -5.24 -2.64
N GLY A 10 4.32 -6.25 -1.90
CA GLY A 10 5.30 -7.21 -2.39
C GLY A 10 4.76 -8.25 -3.38
N GLY A 11 3.45 -8.26 -3.63
CA GLY A 11 2.81 -9.12 -4.62
C GLY A 11 2.82 -8.51 -6.03
N ARG A 12 2.49 -9.34 -7.03
CA ARG A 12 2.42 -8.93 -8.45
C ARG A 12 1.49 -7.73 -8.67
N MET A 13 0.26 -7.81 -8.15
CA MET A 13 -0.73 -6.76 -8.32
C MET A 13 -0.41 -5.51 -7.49
N GLY A 14 0.04 -5.66 -6.25
CA GLY A 14 0.45 -4.53 -5.42
C GLY A 14 1.55 -3.70 -6.08
N GLY A 15 2.59 -4.36 -6.63
CA GLY A 15 3.63 -3.68 -7.40
C GLY A 15 3.14 -3.03 -8.69
N ALA A 16 2.21 -3.67 -9.42
CA ALA A 16 1.58 -3.08 -10.59
C ALA A 16 0.80 -1.79 -10.24
N VAL A 17 0.00 -1.83 -9.17
CA VAL A 17 -0.74 -0.67 -8.68
C VAL A 17 0.21 0.47 -8.31
N VAL A 18 1.29 0.21 -7.58
CA VAL A 18 2.28 1.25 -7.22
C VAL A 18 2.80 1.98 -8.46
N ARG A 19 3.16 1.25 -9.52
CA ARG A 19 3.65 1.85 -10.78
C ARG A 19 2.56 2.65 -11.49
N LEU A 20 1.32 2.15 -11.53
CA LEU A 20 0.18 2.86 -12.12
C LEU A 20 -0.14 4.16 -11.38
N VAL A 21 -0.04 4.17 -10.05
CA VAL A 21 -0.28 5.37 -9.24
C VAL A 21 0.70 6.50 -9.60
N GLN A 22 1.96 6.18 -9.92
CA GLN A 22 2.94 7.19 -10.36
C GLN A 22 2.57 7.84 -11.70
N GLN A 23 1.83 7.11 -12.54
CA GLN A 23 1.41 7.57 -13.87
C GLN A 23 0.02 8.24 -13.86
N SER A 24 -0.66 8.23 -12.72
CA SER A 24 -2.05 8.65 -12.60
C SER A 24 -2.16 10.06 -12.04
N LYS A 25 -2.93 10.93 -12.70
CA LYS A 25 -3.25 12.27 -12.19
C LYS A 25 -4.35 12.18 -11.12
N GLY A 26 -4.30 13.08 -10.13
CA GLY A 26 -5.35 13.20 -9.10
C GLY A 26 -5.24 12.24 -7.92
N VAL A 27 -4.34 11.26 -7.99
CA VAL A 27 -4.00 10.33 -6.89
C VAL A 27 -2.52 10.41 -6.54
N LYS A 28 -2.15 9.94 -5.35
CA LYS A 28 -0.76 9.73 -4.94
C LYS A 28 -0.60 8.49 -4.07
N LEU A 29 0.59 7.90 -4.06
CA LEU A 29 0.90 6.84 -3.12
C LEU A 29 1.04 7.42 -1.71
N ALA A 30 0.11 7.07 -0.83
CA ALA A 30 0.08 7.56 0.56
C ALA A 30 0.60 6.50 1.55
N GLY A 31 0.59 5.22 1.17
CA GLY A 31 1.07 4.14 2.01
C GLY A 31 1.22 2.83 1.25
N ALA A 32 2.07 1.96 1.79
CA ALA A 32 2.32 0.63 1.25
C ALA A 32 2.33 -0.37 2.41
N VAL A 33 1.54 -1.43 2.29
CA VAL A 33 1.36 -2.44 3.35
C VAL A 33 1.71 -3.83 2.83
N ASP A 34 2.39 -4.58 3.66
CA ASP A 34 2.65 -6.01 3.48
C ASP A 34 2.34 -6.75 4.78
N ARG A 35 2.40 -8.09 4.75
CA ARG A 35 2.27 -8.91 5.96
C ARG A 35 3.35 -8.52 6.98
N HIS A 36 2.99 -8.58 8.26
CA HIS A 36 3.84 -8.08 9.35
C HIS A 36 5.23 -8.75 9.39
N GLU A 37 5.30 -10.02 9.01
CA GLU A 37 6.53 -10.84 9.01
C GLU A 37 7.35 -10.71 7.72
N SER A 38 7.00 -9.77 6.85
CA SER A 38 7.69 -9.58 5.57
C SER A 38 9.08 -8.97 5.77
N ALA A 39 10.11 -9.55 5.14
CA ALA A 39 11.46 -8.97 5.11
C ALA A 39 11.54 -7.60 4.38
N ARG A 40 10.42 -7.14 3.80
CA ARG A 40 10.29 -5.86 3.11
C ARG A 40 9.91 -4.71 4.04
N ILE A 41 9.44 -4.99 5.26
CA ILE A 41 9.06 -3.94 6.19
C ILE A 41 10.26 -3.01 6.43
N GLY A 42 10.01 -1.70 6.41
CA GLY A 42 11.07 -0.68 6.56
C GLY A 42 11.79 -0.31 5.27
N ARG A 43 11.59 -1.03 4.16
CA ARG A 43 12.18 -0.70 2.86
C ARG A 43 11.34 0.32 2.10
N ASP A 44 11.98 1.06 1.19
CA ASP A 44 11.28 1.90 0.24
C ASP A 44 10.45 1.03 -0.73
N VAL A 45 9.17 1.36 -0.87
CA VAL A 45 8.23 0.61 -1.70
C VAL A 45 8.63 0.64 -3.18
N GLY A 46 9.19 1.75 -3.63
CA GLY A 46 9.62 1.90 -5.00
C GLY A 46 10.79 0.98 -5.33
N GLU A 47 11.77 0.86 -4.43
CA GLU A 47 12.85 -0.12 -4.55
C GLU A 47 12.32 -1.56 -4.54
N VAL A 48 11.36 -1.85 -3.65
CA VAL A 48 10.71 -3.17 -3.56
C VAL A 48 10.04 -3.57 -4.86
N VAL A 49 9.44 -2.62 -5.58
CA VAL A 49 8.70 -2.89 -6.83
C VAL A 49 9.49 -2.52 -8.09
N GLY A 50 10.77 -2.16 -7.97
CA GLY A 50 11.60 -1.76 -9.12
C GLY A 50 11.08 -0.51 -9.86
N ALA A 51 10.58 0.48 -9.11
CA ALA A 51 10.11 1.77 -9.62
C ALA A 51 11.03 2.95 -9.24
N GLY A 52 12.26 2.67 -8.79
CA GLY A 52 13.16 3.67 -8.20
C GLY A 52 12.71 4.07 -6.79
N ARG A 53 13.39 5.02 -6.15
CA ARG A 53 13.06 5.43 -4.77
C ARG A 53 11.83 6.36 -4.76
N LEU A 54 10.79 6.00 -4.00
CA LEU A 54 9.53 6.75 -3.94
C LEU A 54 9.32 7.51 -2.62
N GLY A 55 10.15 7.28 -1.61
CA GLY A 55 10.05 7.92 -0.30
C GLY A 55 8.91 7.39 0.57
N VAL A 56 8.28 6.27 0.19
CA VAL A 56 7.19 5.63 0.94
C VAL A 56 7.69 4.29 1.47
N VAL A 57 7.66 4.13 2.79
CA VAL A 57 8.16 2.93 3.47
C VAL A 57 7.07 1.86 3.55
N VAL A 58 7.44 0.60 3.31
CA VAL A 58 6.55 -0.54 3.50
C VAL A 58 6.29 -0.76 4.99
N SER A 59 5.01 -0.73 5.37
CA SER A 59 4.53 -0.95 6.74
C SER A 59 3.95 -2.34 6.92
N GLY A 60 4.09 -2.91 8.13
CA GLY A 60 3.41 -4.13 8.54
C GLY A 60 2.05 -3.88 9.19
N ARG A 61 1.58 -2.62 9.23
CA ARG A 61 0.34 -2.18 9.88
C ARG A 61 -0.32 -1.08 9.04
N ILE A 62 -1.63 -1.12 8.89
CA ILE A 62 -2.39 -0.17 8.06
C ILE A 62 -2.88 1.03 8.87
N GLU A 63 -3.13 0.85 10.16
CA GLU A 63 -3.76 1.82 11.07
C GLU A 63 -3.06 3.18 11.05
N PRO A 64 -1.72 3.28 11.11
CA PRO A 64 -1.03 4.58 11.07
C PRO A 64 -1.15 5.31 9.72
N LEU A 65 -1.56 4.60 8.67
CA LEU A 65 -1.67 5.12 7.30
C LEU A 65 -3.07 5.66 7.01
N LEU A 66 -4.07 5.29 7.81
CA LEU A 66 -5.45 5.74 7.68
C LEU A 66 -5.57 7.20 8.13
N LYS A 67 -5.38 8.10 7.16
CA LYS A 67 -5.54 9.55 7.30
C LYS A 67 -6.80 9.99 6.57
N ARG A 68 -7.20 11.26 6.74
CA ARG A 68 -8.28 11.83 5.92
C ARG A 68 -7.92 11.75 4.43
N ASN A 69 -8.94 11.51 3.59
CA ASN A 69 -8.82 11.50 2.13
C ASN A 69 -7.84 10.43 1.59
N VAL A 70 -7.96 9.20 2.09
CA VAL A 70 -7.27 8.02 1.56
C VAL A 70 -8.26 6.95 1.11
N ALA A 71 -7.87 6.15 0.12
CA ALA A 71 -8.56 4.94 -0.31
C ALA A 71 -7.60 3.75 -0.23
N ILE A 72 -8.14 2.58 0.07
CA ILE A 72 -7.37 1.33 0.18
C ILE A 72 -7.53 0.56 -1.13
N ILE A 73 -6.41 0.16 -1.73
CA ILE A 73 -6.38 -0.78 -2.85
C ILE A 73 -5.84 -2.10 -2.32
N ASP A 74 -6.66 -3.13 -2.37
CA ASP A 74 -6.39 -4.43 -1.76
C ASP A 74 -6.42 -5.56 -2.79
N PHE A 75 -5.25 -6.10 -3.09
CA PHE A 75 -5.07 -7.33 -3.87
C PHE A 75 -4.37 -8.39 -3.02
N THR A 76 -4.85 -8.59 -1.79
CA THR A 76 -4.39 -9.64 -0.88
C THR A 76 -5.33 -10.85 -0.89
N ASN A 77 -5.28 -11.68 0.16
CA ASN A 77 -6.15 -12.84 0.30
C ASN A 77 -7.42 -12.48 1.11
N PRO A 78 -8.50 -13.28 1.02
CA PRO A 78 -9.78 -12.95 1.66
C PRO A 78 -9.68 -12.68 3.17
N LYS A 79 -8.83 -13.42 3.90
CA LYS A 79 -8.64 -13.24 5.34
C LYS A 79 -8.05 -11.86 5.65
N ALA A 80 -7.04 -11.44 4.90
CA ALA A 80 -6.42 -10.13 5.04
C ALA A 80 -7.40 -9.02 4.64
N SER A 81 -8.14 -9.19 3.54
CA SER A 81 -9.16 -8.22 3.09
C SER A 81 -10.24 -7.95 4.12
N LEU A 82 -10.78 -9.00 4.77
CA LEU A 82 -11.73 -8.84 5.87
C LEU A 82 -11.12 -8.13 7.09
N GLY A 83 -9.81 -8.30 7.31
CA GLY A 83 -9.08 -7.55 8.34
C GLY A 83 -9.02 -6.06 8.01
N TYR A 84 -8.57 -5.71 6.81
CA TYR A 84 -8.49 -4.31 6.36
C TYR A 84 -9.85 -3.62 6.33
N LEU A 85 -10.90 -4.31 5.86
CA LEU A 85 -12.26 -3.78 5.84
C LEU A 85 -12.76 -3.39 7.24
N ARG A 86 -12.54 -4.25 8.24
CA ARG A 86 -12.94 -3.96 9.63
C ARG A 86 -12.21 -2.77 10.23
N ILE A 87 -10.95 -2.54 9.83
CA ILE A 87 -10.18 -1.39 10.28
C ILE A 87 -10.66 -0.13 9.55
N ALA A 88 -10.91 -0.22 8.25
CA ALA A 88 -11.34 0.90 7.41
C ALA A 88 -12.76 1.41 7.71
N ALA A 89 -13.63 0.55 8.25
CA ALA A 89 -15.00 0.90 8.62
C ALA A 89 -15.12 1.66 9.96
N LYS A 90 -13.99 1.86 10.67
CA LYS A 90 -13.93 2.64 11.91
C LYS A 90 -13.66 4.11 11.60
#